data_AF-A5N6X1-F1
#
_entry.id   AF-A5N6X1-F1
#
_cell.length_a   1.000
_cell.length_b   1.000
_cell.length_c   1.000
_cell.angle_alpha   90.00
_cell.angle_beta   90.00
_cell.angle_gamma   90.00
#
_symmetry.space_group_name_H-M   'P 1'
#
loop_
_entity.id
_entity.type
_entity.pdbx_description
1 polymer ?
#
loop_
_entity_poly.entity_id
_entity_poly.type
_entity_poly.pdbx_seq_one_letter_code
_entity_poly.pdbx_strand_id
1 'polypeptide(L)'
;MGEVFLKEKVNMLKRSKKAHNNKKYSMAIRGYNQIIEDKSLPVHIINEARVCRLLAEQKAPVSKQYSFSPDFMEVCENGKKYYKDNKCSYFLYKDYDTFKKYFNVQQDWVYVESDHFKFDSKGIPMVKYNDEFYYNTVTVCQYGLWLYDRYIDNKEDKGKFLNAADFLIDNIKKDGSFRYEFKYHHYEPLDVGWTSSMSQGQALSLFARAYNLTKDVKYLNSGGRVLKYLLTPISKGGVMDNLETLDDRLKDKVFFQQYVNSTSTYTLNGFIFTLIGLYDWSNVNCPGNIYYSNIAREYWDKGLNSLKLIIPYYDIGEFTAYDLHHVVKKSKPSSSDFYHSVHIEQMNVLYNITKDHYFKNIRDMWISYVRE
;
A
#
# COMPACT_ATOMS: atom_id res chain seq x y z
N MET A 1 34.19 5.78 -29.71
CA MET A 1 32.90 5.34 -30.29
C MET A 1 31.85 5.08 -29.20
N GLY A 2 32.19 4.42 -28.09
CA GLY A 2 31.26 4.13 -26.98
C GLY A 2 30.68 5.36 -26.24
N GLU A 3 31.47 6.39 -25.94
CA GLU A 3 30.95 7.60 -25.24
C GLU A 3 29.96 8.41 -26.07
N VAL A 4 30.19 8.52 -27.38
CA VAL A 4 29.31 9.23 -28.32
C VAL A 4 27.96 8.50 -28.42
N PHE A 5 28.00 7.17 -28.51
CA PHE A 5 26.81 6.33 -28.55
C PHE A 5 26.00 6.40 -27.24
N LEU A 6 26.65 6.33 -26.08
CA LEU A 6 25.99 6.49 -24.78
C LEU A 6 25.32 7.88 -24.66
N LYS A 7 26.02 8.94 -25.07
CA LYS A 7 25.50 10.31 -25.06
C LYS A 7 24.25 10.46 -25.94
N GLU A 8 24.23 9.81 -27.10
CA GLU A 8 23.07 9.80 -28.00
C GLU A 8 21.84 9.14 -27.35
N LYS A 9 22.02 8.01 -26.66
CA LYS A 9 20.94 7.27 -26.00
C LYS A 9 20.44 7.97 -24.73
N VAL A 10 21.32 8.60 -23.95
CA VAL A 10 20.93 9.52 -22.86
C VAL A 10 20.09 10.68 -23.41
N ASN A 11 20.47 11.24 -24.57
CA ASN A 11 19.67 12.27 -25.23
C ASN A 11 18.33 11.72 -25.75
N MET A 12 18.28 10.46 -26.18
CA MET A 12 17.03 9.79 -26.54
C MET A 12 16.08 9.66 -25.34
N LEU A 13 16.57 9.23 -24.17
CA LEU A 13 15.77 9.18 -22.94
C LEU A 13 15.20 10.56 -22.57
N LYS A 14 16.03 11.61 -22.63
CA LYS A 14 15.60 13.00 -22.39
C LYS A 14 14.52 13.45 -23.38
N ARG A 15 14.69 13.17 -24.68
CA ARG A 15 13.69 13.48 -25.72
C ARG A 15 12.38 12.72 -25.50
N SER A 16 12.45 11.44 -25.12
CA SER A 16 11.29 10.61 -24.80
C SER A 16 10.54 11.14 -23.59
N LYS A 17 11.24 11.51 -22.50
CA LYS A 17 10.62 12.17 -21.33
C LYS A 17 9.96 13.51 -21.69
N LYS A 18 10.60 14.33 -22.53
CA LYS A 18 10.01 15.57 -23.03
C LYS A 18 8.74 15.32 -23.86
N ALA A 19 8.77 14.34 -24.75
CA ALA A 19 7.61 13.91 -25.52
C ALA A 19 6.47 13.43 -24.60
N HIS A 20 6.82 12.60 -23.61
CA HIS A 20 5.92 12.05 -22.62
C HIS A 20 5.20 13.17 -21.86
N ASN A 21 5.94 14.10 -21.26
CA ASN A 21 5.35 15.21 -20.50
C ASN A 21 4.57 16.21 -21.38
N ASN A 22 4.77 16.19 -22.70
CA ASN A 22 3.93 16.89 -23.69
C ASN A 22 2.77 16.04 -24.23
N LYS A 23 2.39 14.95 -23.53
CA LYS A 23 1.29 14.03 -23.87
C LYS A 23 1.45 13.31 -25.22
N LYS A 24 2.66 13.26 -25.79
CA LYS A 24 2.97 12.51 -27.02
C LYS A 24 3.35 11.06 -26.68
N TYR A 25 2.46 10.33 -26.00
CA TYR A 25 2.74 9.02 -25.40
C TYR A 25 3.26 7.98 -26.40
N SER A 26 2.66 7.85 -27.59
CA SER A 26 3.11 6.88 -28.60
C SER A 26 4.54 7.16 -29.08
N MET A 27 4.93 8.42 -29.18
CA MET A 27 6.31 8.80 -29.53
C MET A 27 7.26 8.50 -28.38
N ALA A 28 6.87 8.78 -27.14
CA ALA A 28 7.66 8.47 -25.96
C ALA A 28 7.88 6.96 -25.80
N ILE A 29 6.82 6.15 -25.91
CA ILE A 29 6.88 4.68 -25.80
C ILE A 29 7.82 4.07 -26.83
N ARG A 30 7.78 4.52 -28.09
CA ARG A 30 8.75 4.07 -29.11
C ARG A 30 10.19 4.35 -28.70
N GLY A 31 10.44 5.56 -28.19
CA GLY A 31 11.77 5.92 -27.71
C GLY A 31 12.21 5.13 -26.48
N TYR A 32 11.30 4.81 -25.54
CA TYR A 32 11.63 3.95 -24.40
C TYR A 32 11.91 2.51 -24.84
N ASN A 33 11.12 1.93 -25.76
CA ASN A 33 11.35 0.57 -26.26
C ASN A 33 12.73 0.43 -26.91
N GLN A 34 13.16 1.40 -27.72
CA GLN A 34 14.49 1.41 -28.32
C GLN A 34 15.64 1.46 -27.29
N ILE A 35 15.40 1.99 -26.09
CA ILE A 35 16.38 1.94 -24.99
C ILE A 35 16.33 0.56 -24.33
N ILE A 36 15.13 0.04 -24.08
CA ILE A 36 14.92 -1.21 -23.36
C ILE A 36 15.45 -2.42 -24.14
N GLU A 37 15.34 -2.40 -25.46
CA GLU A 37 15.84 -3.47 -26.35
C GLU A 37 17.37 -3.47 -26.48
N ASP A 38 18.03 -2.34 -26.20
CA ASP A 38 19.47 -2.18 -26.33
C ASP A 38 20.20 -2.61 -25.05
N LYS A 39 20.49 -3.92 -24.97
CA LYS A 39 21.16 -4.54 -23.81
C LYS A 39 22.60 -4.08 -23.59
N SER A 40 23.20 -3.30 -24.49
CA SER A 40 24.53 -2.73 -24.31
C SER A 40 24.55 -1.52 -23.37
N LEU A 41 23.38 -0.95 -23.07
CA LEU A 41 23.25 0.23 -22.23
C LEU A 41 23.40 -0.09 -20.73
N PRO A 42 23.84 0.88 -19.92
CA PRO A 42 23.83 0.76 -18.47
C PRO A 42 22.43 0.40 -17.94
N VAL A 43 22.37 -0.59 -17.04
CA VAL A 43 21.12 -1.16 -16.52
C VAL A 43 20.19 -0.10 -15.92
N HIS A 44 20.74 0.91 -15.23
CA HIS A 44 19.94 1.99 -14.65
C HIS A 44 19.20 2.84 -15.72
N ILE A 45 19.79 3.04 -16.92
CA ILE A 45 19.13 3.74 -18.04
C ILE A 45 17.98 2.88 -18.59
N ILE A 46 18.22 1.57 -18.72
CA ILE A 46 17.19 0.61 -19.17
C ILE A 46 16.02 0.60 -18.20
N ASN A 47 16.28 0.51 -16.89
CA ASN A 47 15.24 0.48 -15.87
C ASN A 47 14.48 1.81 -15.78
N GLU A 48 15.17 2.95 -15.91
CA GLU A 48 14.49 4.25 -16.00
C GLU A 48 13.53 4.32 -17.19
N ALA A 49 13.95 3.80 -18.35
CA ALA A 49 13.11 3.73 -19.54
C ALA A 49 11.92 2.78 -19.34
N ARG A 50 12.10 1.64 -18.65
CA ARG A 50 11.01 0.71 -18.29
C ARG A 50 9.94 1.41 -17.44
N VAL A 51 10.34 2.09 -16.36
CA VAL A 51 9.40 2.83 -15.51
C VAL A 51 8.70 3.93 -16.29
N CYS A 52 9.44 4.71 -17.08
CA CYS A 52 8.85 5.78 -17.91
C CYS A 52 7.87 5.26 -18.97
N ARG A 53 8.12 4.05 -19.51
CA ARG A 53 7.21 3.37 -20.45
C ARG A 53 5.91 2.98 -19.75
N LEU A 54 5.98 2.36 -18.58
CA LEU A 54 4.81 1.98 -17.79
C LEU A 54 3.97 3.20 -17.38
N LEU A 55 4.62 4.31 -17.00
CA LEU A 55 3.93 5.59 -16.76
C LEU A 55 3.21 6.09 -18.01
N ALA A 56 3.84 6.00 -19.18
CA ALA A 56 3.24 6.45 -20.44
C ALA A 56 2.01 5.64 -20.84
N GLU A 57 2.02 4.33 -20.58
CA GLU A 57 0.85 3.44 -20.79
C GLU A 57 -0.33 3.86 -19.91
N GLN A 58 -0.07 4.33 -18.69
CA GLN A 58 -1.08 4.87 -17.78
C GLN A 58 -1.39 6.36 -18.02
N LYS A 59 -0.76 6.99 -19.02
CA LYS A 59 -0.86 8.44 -19.30
C LYS A 59 -0.49 9.29 -18.08
N ALA A 60 0.37 8.76 -17.21
CA ALA A 60 0.84 9.43 -16.01
C ALA A 60 2.04 10.34 -16.33
N PRO A 61 2.15 11.52 -15.73
CA PRO A 61 3.33 12.37 -15.91
C PRO A 61 4.60 11.69 -15.38
N VAL A 62 5.75 12.00 -16.00
CA VAL A 62 7.05 11.73 -15.38
C VAL A 62 7.41 12.90 -14.49
N SER A 63 7.55 12.65 -13.19
CA SER A 63 7.96 13.65 -12.22
C SER A 63 9.30 14.25 -12.60
N LYS A 64 9.43 15.57 -12.46
CA LYS A 64 10.72 16.27 -12.67
C LYS A 64 11.78 15.83 -11.67
N GLN A 65 11.36 15.24 -10.55
CA GLN A 65 12.25 14.77 -9.50
C GLN A 65 12.75 13.34 -9.76
N TYR A 66 12.11 12.61 -10.67
CA TYR A 66 12.40 11.21 -10.92
C TYR A 66 13.63 10.98 -11.81
N SER A 67 14.58 10.24 -11.27
CA SER A 67 15.73 9.63 -11.93
C SER A 67 16.05 8.28 -11.31
N PHE A 68 16.57 7.35 -12.10
CA PHE A 68 16.99 6.04 -11.64
C PHE A 68 18.49 6.03 -11.38
N SER A 69 18.89 6.08 -10.10
CA SER A 69 20.31 6.05 -9.72
C SER A 69 20.89 4.63 -9.87
N PRO A 70 22.17 4.46 -10.22
CA PRO A 70 22.87 3.18 -10.09
C PRO A 70 22.73 2.54 -8.70
N ASP A 71 22.60 3.33 -7.63
CA ASP A 71 22.45 2.84 -6.24
C ASP A 71 21.19 1.98 -6.03
N PHE A 72 20.20 2.07 -6.92
CA PHE A 72 18.98 1.25 -6.86
C PHE A 72 19.32 -0.23 -7.04
N MET A 73 20.37 -0.53 -7.81
CA MET A 73 20.80 -1.91 -8.07
C MET A 73 21.30 -2.58 -6.79
N GLU A 74 22.07 -1.86 -5.97
CA GLU A 74 22.53 -2.33 -4.66
C GLU A 74 21.34 -2.60 -3.72
N VAL A 75 20.33 -1.71 -3.73
CA VAL A 75 19.09 -1.92 -2.96
C VAL A 75 18.35 -3.17 -3.43
N CYS A 76 18.26 -3.40 -4.74
CA CYS A 76 17.63 -4.60 -5.28
C CYS A 76 18.37 -5.88 -4.89
N GLU A 77 19.71 -5.88 -4.98
CA GLU A 77 20.52 -7.03 -4.59
C GLU A 77 20.34 -7.38 -3.11
N ASN A 78 20.39 -6.36 -2.24
CA ASN A 78 20.17 -6.54 -0.80
C ASN A 78 18.74 -7.00 -0.49
N GLY A 79 17.73 -6.43 -1.14
CA GLY A 79 16.33 -6.83 -0.97
C GLY A 79 16.07 -8.27 -1.42
N LYS A 80 16.60 -8.69 -2.58
CA LYS A 80 16.54 -10.09 -3.05
C LYS A 80 17.27 -11.04 -2.11
N LYS A 81 18.43 -10.63 -1.58
CA LYS A 81 19.16 -11.41 -0.58
C LYS A 81 18.35 -11.57 0.71
N TYR A 82 17.78 -10.50 1.25
CA TYR A 82 16.89 -10.54 2.41
C TYR A 82 15.72 -11.50 2.15
N TYR A 83 15.06 -11.36 1.00
CA TYR A 83 13.90 -12.17 0.62
C TYR A 83 14.24 -13.66 0.64
N LYS A 84 15.40 -14.04 0.08
CA LYS A 84 15.89 -15.41 0.06
C LYS A 84 16.28 -15.92 1.46
N ASP A 85 17.10 -15.16 2.18
CA ASP A 85 17.64 -15.57 3.48
C ASP A 85 16.53 -15.76 4.53
N ASN A 86 15.47 -14.94 4.47
CA ASN A 86 14.31 -15.02 5.36
C ASN A 86 13.18 -15.92 4.83
N LYS A 87 13.40 -16.62 3.70
CA LYS A 87 12.42 -17.52 3.06
C LYS A 87 11.06 -16.85 2.87
N CYS A 88 11.07 -15.58 2.46
CA CYS A 88 9.85 -14.83 2.24
C CYS A 88 8.99 -15.52 1.17
N SER A 89 7.68 -15.48 1.36
CA SER A 89 6.72 -16.13 0.47
C SER A 89 5.46 -15.29 0.38
N TYR A 90 4.77 -15.39 -0.75
CA TYR A 90 3.47 -14.75 -0.98
C TYR A 90 2.40 -15.81 -1.25
N PHE A 91 1.14 -15.48 -0.99
CA PHE A 91 0.00 -16.33 -1.31
C PHE A 91 -0.94 -15.70 -2.35
N LEU A 92 -1.14 -16.39 -3.48
CA LEU A 92 -2.01 -15.91 -4.56
C LEU A 92 -3.43 -16.48 -4.43
N TYR A 93 -4.33 -15.65 -3.92
CA TYR A 93 -5.76 -15.92 -3.89
C TYR A 93 -6.36 -16.04 -5.29
N LYS A 94 -7.26 -17.00 -5.47
CA LYS A 94 -7.98 -17.21 -6.73
C LYS A 94 -9.14 -16.23 -6.91
N ASP A 95 -9.83 -15.89 -5.83
CA ASP A 95 -10.94 -14.95 -5.77
C ASP A 95 -10.84 -14.09 -4.51
N TYR A 96 -11.54 -12.95 -4.50
CA TYR A 96 -11.71 -12.11 -3.33
C TYR A 96 -13.16 -11.65 -3.24
N ASP A 97 -13.76 -11.84 -2.07
CA ASP A 97 -15.10 -11.38 -1.71
C ASP A 97 -15.02 -10.80 -0.30
N THR A 98 -15.59 -9.61 -0.09
CA THR A 98 -15.52 -8.88 1.19
C THR A 98 -15.99 -9.69 2.40
N PHE A 99 -16.93 -10.61 2.23
CA PHE A 99 -17.49 -11.39 3.33
C PHE A 99 -17.02 -12.85 3.36
N LYS A 100 -15.99 -13.16 2.57
CA LYS A 100 -15.18 -14.37 2.70
C LYS A 100 -13.83 -14.01 3.33
N LYS A 101 -12.86 -14.92 3.22
CA LYS A 101 -11.52 -14.75 3.78
C LYS A 101 -10.85 -13.47 3.31
N TYR A 102 -10.07 -12.86 4.19
CA TYR A 102 -9.25 -11.70 3.87
C TYR A 102 -8.08 -12.10 2.95
N PHE A 103 -7.58 -11.16 2.15
CA PHE A 103 -6.58 -11.42 1.11
C PHE A 103 -5.14 -11.50 1.63
N ASN A 104 -4.91 -11.35 2.94
CA ASN A 104 -3.58 -11.37 3.52
C ASN A 104 -3.57 -12.39 4.66
N VAL A 105 -3.47 -13.68 4.30
CA VAL A 105 -3.45 -14.81 5.24
C VAL A 105 -2.24 -14.64 6.13
N GLN A 106 -2.52 -14.46 7.40
CA GLN A 106 -1.51 -14.49 8.45
C GLN A 106 -1.26 -15.94 8.85
N GLN A 107 -0.02 -16.28 9.09
CA GLN A 107 0.36 -17.62 9.55
C GLN A 107 0.15 -17.72 11.07
N ASP A 108 -0.23 -18.90 11.57
CA ASP A 108 -0.54 -19.10 12.99
C ASP A 108 0.63 -18.72 13.91
N TRP A 109 1.88 -18.93 13.46
CA TRP A 109 3.08 -18.59 14.23
C TRP A 109 3.27 -17.09 14.46
N VAL A 110 2.62 -16.21 13.68
CA VAL A 110 2.67 -14.75 13.86
C VAL A 110 2.06 -14.33 15.20
N TYR A 111 1.14 -15.13 15.74
CA TYR A 111 0.41 -14.85 16.96
C TYR A 111 0.86 -15.71 18.15
N VAL A 112 2.07 -16.27 18.08
CA VAL A 112 2.72 -16.94 19.21
C VAL A 112 3.41 -15.89 20.07
N GLU A 113 3.21 -15.95 21.39
CA GLU A 113 3.86 -15.02 22.32
C GLU A 113 5.40 -15.10 22.25
N SER A 114 6.04 -13.94 22.36
CA SER A 114 7.48 -13.77 22.30
C SER A 114 7.90 -12.51 23.07
N ASP A 115 9.20 -12.25 23.14
CA ASP A 115 9.72 -11.02 23.76
C ASP A 115 9.20 -9.73 23.09
N HIS A 116 8.66 -9.81 21.87
CA HIS A 116 8.18 -8.67 21.09
C HIS A 116 6.65 -8.65 20.88
N PHE A 117 5.94 -9.69 21.30
CA PHE A 117 4.50 -9.84 21.08
C PHE A 117 3.86 -10.62 22.23
N LYS A 118 2.73 -10.12 22.76
CA LYS A 118 1.96 -10.82 23.80
C LYS A 118 0.48 -10.51 23.68
N PHE A 119 -0.35 -11.25 24.40
CA PHE A 119 -1.76 -10.90 24.61
C PHE A 119 -1.96 -10.22 25.96
N ASP A 120 -2.94 -9.31 26.04
CA ASP A 120 -3.46 -8.85 27.32
C ASP A 120 -4.39 -9.91 27.96
N SER A 121 -4.90 -9.63 29.16
CA SER A 121 -5.82 -10.54 29.87
C SER A 121 -7.17 -10.74 29.17
N LYS A 122 -7.50 -9.92 28.16
CA LYS A 122 -8.70 -10.02 27.33
C LYS A 122 -8.43 -10.68 25.98
N GLY A 123 -7.21 -11.16 25.72
CA GLY A 123 -6.83 -11.80 24.47
C GLY A 123 -6.64 -10.83 23.30
N ILE A 124 -6.31 -9.56 23.58
CA ILE A 124 -5.99 -8.54 22.57
C ILE A 124 -4.46 -8.46 22.40
N PRO A 125 -3.95 -8.47 21.15
CA PRO A 125 -2.52 -8.46 20.90
C PRO A 125 -1.88 -7.11 21.25
N MET A 126 -0.70 -7.18 21.84
CA MET A 126 0.18 -6.07 22.15
C MET A 126 1.56 -6.32 21.54
N VAL A 127 2.18 -5.27 21.01
CA VAL A 127 3.51 -5.32 20.39
C VAL A 127 4.48 -4.48 21.20
N LYS A 128 5.71 -4.97 21.35
CA LYS A 128 6.77 -4.24 22.06
C LYS A 128 7.33 -3.13 21.18
N TYR A 129 7.28 -1.90 21.67
CA TYR A 129 7.97 -0.74 21.10
C TYR A 129 8.92 -0.20 22.15
N ASN A 130 10.21 -0.12 21.80
CA ASN A 130 11.29 0.08 22.78
C ASN A 130 11.21 -1.03 23.86
N ASP A 131 10.87 -0.68 25.09
CA ASP A 131 10.79 -1.62 26.22
C ASP A 131 9.37 -1.82 26.78
N GLU A 132 8.37 -1.19 26.18
CA GLU A 132 6.98 -1.25 26.63
C GLU A 132 6.08 -1.90 25.57
N PHE A 133 5.00 -2.51 26.04
CA PHE A 133 4.00 -3.14 25.18
C PHE A 133 2.85 -2.17 24.95
N TYR A 134 2.51 -1.96 23.68
CA TYR A 134 1.41 -1.10 23.27
C TYR A 134 0.45 -1.84 22.36
N TYR A 135 -0.81 -1.38 22.35
CA TYR A 135 -1.76 -1.79 21.33
C TYR A 135 -1.39 -1.14 20.00
N ASN A 136 -1.06 -1.96 19.01
CA ASN A 136 -0.95 -1.52 17.64
C ASN A 136 -2.27 -1.84 16.92
N THR A 137 -2.99 -0.82 16.46
CA THR A 137 -4.30 -0.99 15.80
C THR A 137 -4.22 -1.87 14.56
N VAL A 138 -3.16 -1.74 13.73
CA VAL A 138 -2.95 -2.61 12.57
C VAL A 138 -2.81 -4.07 13.01
N THR A 139 -2.03 -4.34 14.06
CA THR A 139 -1.88 -5.70 14.61
C THR A 139 -3.20 -6.25 15.12
N VAL A 140 -4.00 -5.45 15.84
CA VAL A 140 -5.34 -5.87 16.30
C VAL A 140 -6.26 -6.16 15.12
N CYS A 141 -6.25 -5.32 14.08
CA CYS A 141 -7.03 -5.55 12.86
C CYS A 141 -6.62 -6.82 12.14
N GLN A 142 -5.32 -7.05 11.95
CA GLN A 142 -4.80 -8.25 11.29
C GLN A 142 -5.12 -9.52 12.09
N TYR A 143 -5.00 -9.47 13.42
CA TYR A 143 -5.40 -10.57 14.29
C TYR A 143 -6.91 -10.86 14.19
N GLY A 144 -7.75 -9.83 14.23
CA GLY A 144 -9.19 -9.99 14.03
C GLY A 144 -9.52 -10.59 12.67
N LEU A 145 -8.91 -10.11 11.58
CA LEU A 145 -9.14 -10.65 10.24
C LEU A 145 -8.64 -12.10 10.10
N TRP A 146 -7.53 -12.46 10.75
CA TRP A 146 -7.06 -13.85 10.83
C TRP A 146 -8.04 -14.75 11.60
N LEU A 147 -8.56 -14.29 12.75
CA LEU A 147 -9.60 -15.02 13.50
C LEU A 147 -10.89 -15.18 12.67
N TYR A 148 -11.24 -14.17 11.88
CA TYR A 148 -12.37 -14.25 10.96
C TYR A 148 -12.16 -15.33 9.90
N ASP A 149 -10.96 -15.40 9.30
CA ASP A 149 -10.64 -16.42 8.29
C ASP A 149 -10.75 -17.83 8.87
N ARG A 150 -10.27 -18.03 10.10
CA ARG A 150 -10.44 -19.29 10.85
C ARG A 150 -11.92 -19.61 11.09
N TYR A 151 -12.69 -18.64 11.55
CA TYR A 151 -14.14 -18.79 11.71
C TYR A 151 -14.83 -19.20 10.40
N ILE A 152 -14.41 -18.66 9.26
CA ILE A 152 -14.96 -19.04 7.96
C ILE A 152 -14.69 -20.52 7.65
N ASP A 153 -13.49 -21.02 7.96
CA ASP A 153 -13.07 -22.40 7.73
C ASP A 153 -13.76 -23.42 8.63
N ASN A 154 -13.71 -23.21 9.95
CA ASN A 154 -14.03 -24.25 10.92
C ASN A 154 -15.07 -23.82 11.98
N LYS A 155 -15.62 -22.59 11.86
CA LYS A 155 -16.59 -21.99 12.80
C LYS A 155 -16.06 -21.74 14.22
N GLU A 156 -14.76 -21.87 14.45
CA GLU A 156 -14.12 -21.50 15.71
C GLU A 156 -13.93 -19.98 15.82
N ASP A 157 -13.48 -19.49 16.97
CA ASP A 157 -12.91 -18.15 17.16
C ASP A 157 -13.83 -16.94 16.88
N LYS A 158 -15.12 -17.13 16.56
CA LYS A 158 -16.11 -16.04 16.40
C LYS A 158 -16.09 -15.06 17.58
N GLY A 159 -16.05 -15.58 18.80
CA GLY A 159 -16.02 -14.76 20.02
C GLY A 159 -14.77 -13.88 20.09
N LYS A 160 -13.59 -14.43 19.77
CA LYS A 160 -12.33 -13.67 19.76
C LYS A 160 -12.31 -12.63 18.64
N PHE A 161 -12.86 -12.95 17.46
CA PHE A 161 -13.01 -12.01 16.36
C PHE A 161 -13.85 -10.80 16.76
N LEU A 162 -15.02 -11.04 17.35
CA LEU A 162 -15.91 -9.97 17.83
C LEU A 162 -15.27 -9.19 18.99
N ASN A 163 -14.50 -9.85 19.86
CA ASN A 163 -13.74 -9.19 20.91
C ASN A 163 -12.69 -8.20 20.35
N ALA A 164 -11.96 -8.59 19.29
CA ALA A 164 -11.05 -7.68 18.59
C ALA A 164 -11.81 -6.50 17.94
N ALA A 165 -12.99 -6.75 17.36
CA ALA A 165 -13.84 -5.70 16.81
C ALA A 165 -14.32 -4.72 17.89
N ASP A 166 -14.81 -5.24 19.03
CA ASP A 166 -15.29 -4.43 20.15
C ASP A 166 -14.16 -3.63 20.80
N PHE A 167 -12.98 -4.23 20.95
CA PHE A 167 -11.79 -3.50 21.39
C PHE A 167 -11.49 -2.30 20.49
N LEU A 168 -11.61 -2.44 19.17
CA LEU A 168 -11.45 -1.30 18.27
C LEU A 168 -12.49 -0.22 18.55
N ILE A 169 -13.77 -0.56 18.72
CA ILE A 169 -14.83 0.42 19.03
C ILE A 169 -14.46 1.25 20.27
N ASP A 170 -14.00 0.59 21.33
CA ASP A 170 -13.62 1.24 22.59
C ASP A 170 -12.40 2.18 22.43
N ASN A 171 -11.57 1.95 21.41
CA ASN A 171 -10.36 2.73 21.13
C ASN A 171 -10.53 3.82 20.06
N ILE A 172 -11.68 3.90 19.37
CA ILE A 172 -11.96 5.00 18.43
C ILE A 172 -12.10 6.31 19.21
N LYS A 173 -11.21 7.28 18.96
CA LYS A 173 -11.29 8.61 19.56
C LYS A 173 -12.50 9.39 19.03
N LYS A 174 -12.84 10.51 19.68
CA LYS A 174 -14.05 11.30 19.36
C LYS A 174 -14.09 11.75 17.89
N ASP A 175 -12.95 12.06 17.30
CA ASP A 175 -12.79 12.46 15.89
C ASP A 175 -12.89 11.30 14.89
N GLY A 176 -12.97 10.04 15.35
CA GLY A 176 -13.02 8.84 14.51
C GLY A 176 -11.65 8.19 14.26
N SER A 177 -10.58 8.70 14.85
CA SER A 177 -9.22 8.19 14.68
C SER A 177 -8.86 7.04 15.62
N PHE A 178 -7.92 6.22 15.18
CA PHE A 178 -7.07 5.41 16.04
C PHE A 178 -5.73 6.12 16.25
N ARG A 179 -5.45 6.52 17.49
CA ARG A 179 -4.24 7.23 17.90
C ARG A 179 -3.27 6.26 18.56
N TYR A 180 -2.04 6.20 18.08
CA TYR A 180 -1.01 5.36 18.68
C TYR A 180 -0.43 5.99 19.94
N GLU A 181 -0.27 5.20 20.99
CA GLU A 181 0.17 5.67 22.32
C GLU A 181 1.70 5.60 22.51
N PHE A 182 2.43 5.40 21.42
CA PHE A 182 3.90 5.32 21.40
C PHE A 182 4.48 6.20 20.29
N LYS A 183 5.74 6.61 20.46
CA LYS A 183 6.51 7.30 19.41
C LYS A 183 6.98 6.32 18.35
N TYR A 184 7.00 6.75 17.10
CA TYR A 184 7.54 5.97 16.00
C TYR A 184 8.51 6.83 15.18
N HIS A 185 9.50 6.21 14.54
CA HIS A 185 10.43 6.91 13.68
C HIS A 185 10.27 6.45 12.23
N HIS A 186 9.93 7.36 11.34
CA HIS A 186 9.75 7.09 9.91
C HIS A 186 10.23 8.30 9.09
N TYR A 187 11.51 8.33 8.72
CA TYR A 187 12.25 9.50 8.21
C TYR A 187 12.35 10.67 9.20
N GLU A 188 11.34 10.88 10.02
CA GLU A 188 11.26 11.85 11.09
C GLU A 188 10.49 11.25 12.29
N PRO A 189 10.60 11.83 13.50
CA PRO A 189 9.83 11.36 14.65
C PRO A 189 8.34 11.66 14.49
N LEU A 190 7.53 10.65 14.71
CA LEU A 190 6.08 10.74 14.90
C LEU A 190 5.80 10.67 16.40
N ASP A 191 5.33 11.78 16.97
CA ASP A 191 5.00 11.86 18.39
C ASP A 191 3.75 11.04 18.75
N VAL A 192 3.61 10.72 20.03
CA VAL A 192 2.44 10.05 20.61
C VAL A 192 1.16 10.75 20.14
N GLY A 193 0.18 9.97 19.69
CA GLY A 193 -1.04 10.48 19.06
C GLY A 193 -0.98 10.56 17.53
N TRP A 194 0.10 10.08 16.91
CA TRP A 194 0.14 9.90 15.46
C TRP A 194 -0.93 8.89 14.98
N THR A 195 -1.32 9.01 13.72
CA THR A 195 -2.36 8.21 13.08
C THR A 195 -1.89 7.63 11.75
N SER A 196 -2.60 6.63 11.25
CA SER A 196 -2.27 5.93 10.03
C SER A 196 -3.51 5.69 9.18
N SER A 197 -3.44 5.92 7.87
CA SER A 197 -4.52 5.49 6.97
C SER A 197 -4.74 3.98 6.96
N MET A 198 -3.66 3.20 7.11
CA MET A 198 -3.71 1.73 7.12
C MET A 198 -4.56 1.19 8.27
N SER A 199 -4.44 1.75 9.49
CA SER A 199 -5.26 1.32 10.63
C SER A 199 -6.73 1.61 10.41
N GLN A 200 -7.07 2.80 9.90
CA GLN A 200 -8.46 3.15 9.55
C GLN A 200 -9.01 2.19 8.48
N GLY A 201 -8.24 1.92 7.43
CA GLY A 201 -8.63 1.03 6.35
C GLY A 201 -8.90 -0.41 6.81
N GLN A 202 -7.96 -1.01 7.53
CA GLN A 202 -8.15 -2.37 8.02
C GLN A 202 -9.28 -2.48 9.05
N ALA A 203 -9.51 -1.43 9.86
CA ALA A 203 -10.66 -1.38 10.76
C ALA A 203 -11.99 -1.36 9.98
N LEU A 204 -12.06 -0.68 8.83
CA LEU A 204 -13.24 -0.76 7.95
C LEU A 204 -13.47 -2.17 7.42
N SER A 205 -12.43 -2.88 6.97
CA SER A 205 -12.51 -4.29 6.56
C SER A 205 -13.01 -5.20 7.70
N LEU A 206 -12.56 -4.95 8.94
CA LEU A 206 -12.95 -5.71 10.12
C LEU A 206 -14.41 -5.42 10.51
N PHE A 207 -14.81 -4.15 10.58
CA PHE A 207 -16.19 -3.76 10.90
C PHE A 207 -17.20 -4.20 9.84
N ALA A 208 -16.82 -4.20 8.55
CA ALA A 208 -17.67 -4.74 7.49
C ALA A 208 -18.01 -6.21 7.75
N ARG A 209 -17.01 -7.01 8.12
CA ARG A 209 -17.17 -8.43 8.46
C ARG A 209 -17.95 -8.62 9.76
N ALA A 210 -17.65 -7.85 10.80
CA ALA A 210 -18.34 -7.92 12.09
C ALA A 210 -19.83 -7.59 11.95
N TYR A 211 -20.16 -6.52 11.22
CA TYR A 211 -21.54 -6.19 10.88
C TYR A 211 -22.18 -7.29 10.04
N ASN A 212 -21.50 -7.82 9.03
CA ASN A 212 -22.09 -8.86 8.20
C ASN A 212 -22.48 -10.11 9.02
N LEU A 213 -21.66 -10.50 10.01
CA LEU A 213 -21.93 -11.65 10.87
C LEU A 213 -23.01 -11.42 11.93
N THR A 214 -23.11 -10.22 12.47
CA THR A 214 -23.94 -9.94 13.66
C THR A 214 -25.18 -9.11 13.37
N LYS A 215 -25.14 -8.32 12.29
CA LYS A 215 -26.07 -7.22 11.98
C LYS A 215 -26.19 -6.19 13.09
N ASP A 216 -25.21 -6.14 14.01
CA ASP A 216 -25.19 -5.18 15.11
C ASP A 216 -24.79 -3.78 14.61
N VAL A 217 -25.68 -2.81 14.82
CA VAL A 217 -25.53 -1.42 14.38
C VAL A 217 -24.31 -0.73 15.00
N LYS A 218 -23.75 -1.22 16.12
CA LYS A 218 -22.54 -0.65 16.72
C LYS A 218 -21.36 -0.66 15.74
N TYR A 219 -21.25 -1.68 14.90
CA TYR A 219 -20.22 -1.78 13.88
C TYR A 219 -20.46 -0.80 12.72
N LEU A 220 -21.73 -0.57 12.32
CA LEU A 220 -22.07 0.46 11.33
C LEU A 220 -21.69 1.86 11.80
N ASN A 221 -22.10 2.20 13.04
CA ASN A 221 -21.83 3.50 13.62
C ASN A 221 -20.31 3.76 13.76
N SER A 222 -19.57 2.72 14.15
CA SER A 222 -18.11 2.80 14.31
C SER A 222 -17.40 2.92 12.97
N GLY A 223 -17.77 2.12 11.96
CA GLY A 223 -17.20 2.24 10.63
C GLY A 223 -17.50 3.59 9.97
N GLY A 224 -18.69 4.15 10.18
CA GLY A 224 -19.01 5.52 9.75
C GLY A 224 -18.11 6.59 10.37
N ARG A 225 -17.75 6.46 11.66
CA ARG A 225 -16.79 7.37 12.33
C ARG A 225 -15.38 7.21 11.76
N VAL A 226 -14.91 5.97 11.59
CA VAL A 226 -13.59 5.65 11.05
C VAL A 226 -13.44 6.17 9.61
N LEU A 227 -14.46 6.00 8.78
CA LEU A 227 -14.48 6.51 7.40
C LEU A 227 -14.39 8.04 7.37
N LYS A 228 -15.15 8.75 8.23
CA LYS A 228 -15.07 10.22 8.30
C LYS A 228 -13.66 10.71 8.63
N TYR A 229 -12.98 10.09 9.59
CA TYR A 229 -11.60 10.45 9.90
C TYR A 229 -10.63 10.11 8.77
N LEU A 230 -10.79 8.94 8.14
CA LEU A 230 -9.97 8.53 6.99
C LEU A 230 -10.02 9.57 5.85
N LEU A 231 -11.19 10.18 5.63
CA LEU A 231 -11.41 11.21 4.61
C LEU A 231 -11.11 12.64 5.09
N THR A 232 -10.58 12.81 6.30
CA THR A 232 -10.17 14.12 6.80
C THR A 232 -8.80 14.48 6.21
N PRO A 233 -8.65 15.64 5.56
CA PRO A 233 -7.36 16.09 5.03
C PRO A 233 -6.28 16.21 6.10
N ILE A 234 -5.01 16.00 5.75
CA ILE A 234 -3.86 16.22 6.64
C ILE A 234 -3.85 17.65 7.19
N SER A 235 -4.20 18.65 6.37
CA SER A 235 -4.32 20.05 6.80
C SER A 235 -5.37 20.30 7.89
N LYS A 236 -6.24 19.31 8.16
CA LYS A 236 -7.24 19.31 9.24
C LYS A 236 -6.96 18.25 10.31
N GLY A 237 -5.73 17.70 10.35
CA GLY A 237 -5.30 16.70 11.34
C GLY A 237 -5.74 15.26 11.03
N GLY A 238 -6.18 14.99 9.78
CA GLY A 238 -6.50 13.66 9.29
C GLY A 238 -5.34 13.00 8.54
N VAL A 239 -5.66 12.02 7.69
CA VAL A 239 -4.69 11.19 6.95
C VAL A 239 -4.86 11.23 5.43
N MET A 240 -5.88 11.95 4.93
CA MET A 240 -6.12 12.11 3.49
C MET A 240 -5.21 13.20 2.92
N ASP A 241 -4.54 12.87 1.84
CA ASP A 241 -3.57 13.69 1.14
C ASP A 241 -3.86 13.68 -0.37
N ASN A 242 -2.97 14.29 -1.15
CA ASN A 242 -2.93 14.16 -2.59
C ASN A 242 -1.50 13.85 -3.09
N LEU A 243 -1.35 13.74 -4.41
CA LEU A 243 -0.07 13.46 -5.07
C LEU A 243 0.68 14.72 -5.51
N GLU A 244 0.33 15.91 -5.00
CA GLU A 244 0.95 17.19 -5.39
C GLU A 244 2.46 17.20 -5.12
N THR A 245 2.89 16.71 -3.95
CA THR A 245 4.32 16.64 -3.59
C THR A 245 5.13 15.76 -4.55
N LEU A 246 4.52 14.74 -5.15
CA LEU A 246 5.14 13.91 -6.18
C LEU A 246 5.24 14.65 -7.53
N ASP A 247 4.14 15.29 -7.94
CA ASP A 247 4.04 16.14 -9.14
C ASP A 247 2.78 17.03 -9.08
N ASP A 248 2.94 18.35 -9.25
CA ASP A 248 1.82 19.33 -9.22
C ASP A 248 0.64 18.98 -10.13
N ARG A 249 0.89 18.27 -11.25
CA ARG A 249 -0.16 17.83 -12.19
C ARG A 249 -1.07 16.75 -11.59
N LEU A 250 -0.72 16.19 -10.44
CA LEU A 250 -1.44 15.15 -9.73
C LEU A 250 -2.09 15.66 -8.43
N LYS A 251 -2.16 16.98 -8.20
CA LYS A 251 -2.78 17.57 -6.99
C LYS A 251 -4.24 17.16 -6.72
N ASP A 252 -4.98 16.77 -7.75
CA ASP A 252 -6.37 16.31 -7.64
C ASP A 252 -6.50 14.79 -7.43
N LYS A 253 -5.36 14.09 -7.29
CA LYS A 253 -5.30 12.63 -7.09
C LYS A 253 -5.11 12.32 -5.62
N VAL A 254 -6.10 11.64 -5.04
CA VAL A 254 -6.15 11.32 -3.61
C VAL A 254 -5.08 10.28 -3.26
N PHE A 255 -4.44 10.49 -2.12
CA PHE A 255 -3.64 9.49 -1.44
C PHE A 255 -4.04 9.42 0.04
N PHE A 256 -3.82 8.28 0.70
CA PHE A 256 -4.04 8.16 2.14
C PHE A 256 -2.73 7.76 2.81
N GLN A 257 -2.13 8.68 3.57
CA GLN A 257 -0.81 8.47 4.16
C GLN A 257 -0.85 7.46 5.29
N GLN A 258 -0.05 6.38 5.17
CA GLN A 258 0.18 5.45 6.28
C GLN A 258 0.89 6.16 7.43
N TYR A 259 1.82 7.04 7.10
CA TYR A 259 2.55 7.87 8.05
C TYR A 259 2.43 9.33 7.62
N VAL A 260 1.81 10.15 8.45
CA VAL A 260 1.67 11.59 8.19
C VAL A 260 2.97 12.28 8.60
N ASN A 261 3.89 12.40 7.64
CA ASN A 261 5.15 13.14 7.79
C ASN A 261 5.01 14.58 7.26
N SER A 262 5.97 15.44 7.59
CA SER A 262 6.12 16.80 7.07
C SER A 262 6.28 16.84 5.55
N THR A 263 6.84 15.76 4.98
CA THR A 263 6.88 15.51 3.54
C THR A 263 6.20 14.19 3.23
N SER A 264 5.21 14.20 2.33
CA SER A 264 4.50 13.01 1.87
C SER A 264 5.47 11.94 1.36
N THR A 265 5.38 10.73 1.91
CA THR A 265 6.27 9.60 1.57
C THR A 265 5.64 8.64 0.59
N TYR A 266 4.31 8.55 0.58
CA TYR A 266 3.56 7.65 -0.31
C TYR A 266 3.93 6.18 -0.10
N THR A 267 3.72 5.66 1.11
CA THR A 267 3.97 4.23 1.42
C THR A 267 2.95 3.32 0.74
N LEU A 268 3.44 2.34 -0.04
CA LEU A 268 2.58 1.57 -0.95
C LEU A 268 1.62 0.65 -0.22
N ASN A 269 2.15 -0.20 0.67
CA ASN A 269 1.37 -1.26 1.29
C ASN A 269 0.23 -0.68 2.13
N GLY A 270 0.49 0.37 2.91
CA GLY A 270 -0.54 1.02 3.72
C GLY A 270 -1.64 1.62 2.88
N PHE A 271 -1.29 2.31 1.78
CA PHE A 271 -2.28 2.86 0.87
C PHE A 271 -3.19 1.78 0.28
N ILE A 272 -2.63 0.66 -0.18
CA ILE A 272 -3.45 -0.42 -0.76
C ILE A 272 -4.33 -1.08 0.31
N PHE A 273 -3.82 -1.35 1.52
CA PHE A 273 -4.67 -1.83 2.62
C PHE A 273 -5.83 -0.86 2.92
N THR A 274 -5.57 0.45 2.88
CA THR A 274 -6.61 1.47 3.00
C THR A 274 -7.66 1.37 1.90
N LEU A 275 -7.24 1.20 0.64
CA LEU A 275 -8.16 1.02 -0.48
C LEU A 275 -9.01 -0.24 -0.31
N ILE A 276 -8.43 -1.37 0.10
CA ILE A 276 -9.20 -2.60 0.36
C ILE A 276 -10.24 -2.38 1.47
N GLY A 277 -9.89 -1.60 2.51
CA GLY A 277 -10.85 -1.17 3.54
C GLY A 277 -12.03 -0.37 2.99
N LEU A 278 -11.77 0.59 2.09
CA LEU A 278 -12.81 1.35 1.40
C LEU A 278 -13.68 0.44 0.51
N TYR A 279 -13.07 -0.48 -0.22
CA TYR A 279 -13.79 -1.46 -1.03
C TYR A 279 -14.70 -2.33 -0.17
N ASP A 280 -14.18 -2.89 0.93
CA ASP A 280 -14.95 -3.73 1.83
C ASP A 280 -16.12 -2.96 2.46
N TRP A 281 -15.88 -1.73 2.93
CA TRP A 281 -16.94 -0.90 3.49
C TRP A 281 -18.01 -0.53 2.46
N SER A 282 -17.62 -0.30 1.21
CA SER A 282 -18.55 0.00 0.12
C SER A 282 -19.52 -1.15 -0.19
N ASN A 283 -19.17 -2.38 0.19
CA ASN A 283 -20.03 -3.56 0.03
C ASN A 283 -21.01 -3.74 1.21
N VAL A 284 -20.91 -2.93 2.27
CA VAL A 284 -21.88 -2.91 3.38
C VAL A 284 -23.10 -2.06 3.00
N ASN A 285 -23.87 -2.52 2.03
CA ASN A 285 -25.04 -1.81 1.52
C ASN A 285 -26.32 -2.21 2.26
N CYS A 286 -26.76 -1.37 3.19
CA CYS A 286 -28.01 -1.53 3.94
C CYS A 286 -28.63 -0.15 4.27
N PRO A 287 -29.94 -0.04 4.56
CA PRO A 287 -30.61 1.26 4.74
C PRO A 287 -29.90 2.25 5.66
N GLY A 288 -29.29 1.77 6.76
CA GLY A 288 -28.55 2.61 7.72
C GLY A 288 -27.13 3.02 7.30
N ASN A 289 -26.62 2.54 6.16
CA ASN A 289 -25.23 2.75 5.71
C ASN A 289 -25.08 3.21 4.25
N ILE A 290 -26.17 3.37 3.48
CA ILE A 290 -26.13 3.72 2.03
C ILE A 290 -25.23 4.92 1.74
N TYR A 291 -25.32 5.98 2.55
CA TYR A 291 -24.51 7.18 2.39
C TYR A 291 -23.00 6.87 2.52
N TYR A 292 -22.60 6.17 3.59
CA TYR A 292 -21.18 5.85 3.82
C TYR A 292 -20.65 4.78 2.87
N SER A 293 -21.47 3.82 2.45
CA SER A 293 -21.07 2.82 1.44
C SER A 293 -20.80 3.49 0.09
N ASN A 294 -21.63 4.45 -0.32
CA ASN A 294 -21.43 5.20 -1.57
C ASN A 294 -20.18 6.09 -1.51
N ILE A 295 -19.94 6.76 -0.37
CA ILE A 295 -18.71 7.53 -0.15
C ILE A 295 -17.48 6.63 -0.20
N ALA A 296 -17.53 5.47 0.45
CA ALA A 296 -16.41 4.53 0.42
C ALA A 296 -16.14 4.02 -1.01
N ARG A 297 -17.19 3.77 -1.81
CA ARG A 297 -17.04 3.45 -3.25
C ARG A 297 -16.36 4.58 -4.01
N GLU A 298 -16.80 5.82 -3.82
CA GLU A 298 -16.23 6.99 -4.49
C GLU A 298 -14.72 7.12 -4.22
N TYR A 299 -14.31 6.98 -2.96
CA TYR A 299 -12.90 7.09 -2.59
C TYR A 299 -12.07 5.84 -2.92
N TRP A 300 -12.69 4.66 -2.98
CA TRP A 300 -12.08 3.49 -3.60
C TRP A 300 -11.73 3.78 -5.07
N ASP A 301 -12.67 4.30 -5.87
CA ASP A 301 -12.45 4.56 -7.29
C ASP A 301 -11.40 5.66 -7.52
N LYS A 302 -11.47 6.76 -6.74
CA LYS A 302 -10.45 7.83 -6.78
C LYS A 302 -9.06 7.32 -6.37
N GLY A 303 -8.99 6.53 -5.31
CA GLY A 303 -7.75 5.95 -4.81
C GLY A 303 -7.13 4.95 -5.79
N LEU A 304 -7.94 4.07 -6.38
CA LEU A 304 -7.52 3.13 -7.41
C LEU A 304 -6.99 3.84 -8.65
N ASN A 305 -7.66 4.93 -9.09
CA ASN A 305 -7.16 5.76 -10.18
C ASN A 305 -5.80 6.38 -9.85
N SER A 306 -5.63 6.88 -8.63
CA SER A 306 -4.38 7.48 -8.17
C SER A 306 -3.25 6.45 -8.08
N LEU A 307 -3.54 5.25 -7.58
CA LEU A 307 -2.60 4.14 -7.48
C LEU A 307 -1.99 3.75 -8.83
N LYS A 308 -2.80 3.62 -9.89
CA LYS A 308 -2.32 3.27 -11.24
C LYS A 308 -1.34 4.30 -11.81
N LEU A 309 -1.41 5.56 -11.37
CA LEU A 309 -0.52 6.62 -11.83
C LEU A 309 0.86 6.57 -11.17
N ILE A 310 0.99 5.86 -10.04
CA ILE A 310 2.21 5.87 -9.22
C ILE A 310 2.87 4.52 -9.03
N ILE A 311 2.17 3.40 -9.22
CA ILE A 311 2.74 2.03 -9.15
C ILE A 311 4.09 1.90 -9.89
N PRO A 312 4.26 2.45 -11.12
CA PRO A 312 5.53 2.32 -11.82
C PRO A 312 6.73 2.89 -11.06
N TYR A 313 6.56 3.90 -10.21
CA TYR A 313 7.66 4.50 -9.44
C TYR A 313 8.18 3.59 -8.32
N TYR A 314 7.39 2.61 -7.88
CA TYR A 314 7.83 1.66 -6.85
C TYR A 314 8.71 0.54 -7.43
N ASP A 315 8.73 0.37 -8.75
CA ASP A 315 9.67 -0.53 -9.40
C ASP A 315 11.06 0.11 -9.42
N ILE A 316 11.96 -0.44 -8.61
CA ILE A 316 13.35 0.02 -8.49
C ILE A 316 14.30 -0.87 -9.29
N GLY A 317 13.80 -1.59 -10.30
CA GLY A 317 14.56 -2.36 -11.28
C GLY A 317 14.18 -3.83 -11.27
N GLU A 318 14.64 -4.54 -10.24
CA GLU A 318 14.36 -5.97 -10.03
C GLU A 318 13.90 -6.20 -8.58
N PHE A 319 13.26 -5.19 -8.00
CA PHE A 319 12.66 -5.25 -6.68
C PHE A 319 11.69 -4.06 -6.50
N THR A 320 11.00 -3.99 -5.36
CA THR A 320 10.12 -2.86 -5.05
C THR A 320 10.67 -1.97 -3.95
N ALA A 321 10.44 -0.65 -4.09
CA ALA A 321 10.57 0.30 -2.99
C ALA A 321 9.37 0.19 -2.03
N TYR A 322 9.59 0.48 -0.75
CA TYR A 322 8.53 0.57 0.26
C TYR A 322 7.62 1.79 0.06
N ASP A 323 8.22 2.91 -0.35
CA ASP A 323 7.57 4.20 -0.53
C ASP A 323 8.24 5.03 -1.66
N LEU A 324 7.70 6.21 -1.94
CA LEU A 324 8.23 7.13 -2.96
C LEU A 324 9.06 8.27 -2.39
N HIS A 325 9.57 8.15 -1.15
CA HIS A 325 10.43 9.18 -0.56
C HIS A 325 11.67 9.45 -1.43
N HIS A 326 12.19 8.41 -2.10
CA HIS A 326 13.30 8.50 -3.04
C HIS A 326 13.00 9.38 -4.27
N VAL A 327 11.75 9.42 -4.73
CA VAL A 327 11.33 10.32 -5.81
C VAL A 327 11.19 11.75 -5.28
N VAL A 328 10.55 11.90 -4.11
CA VAL A 328 10.21 13.20 -3.50
C VAL A 328 11.44 13.94 -2.94
N LYS A 329 12.46 13.23 -2.47
CA LYS A 329 13.68 13.82 -1.91
C LYS A 329 14.93 13.57 -2.75
N LYS A 330 14.82 12.87 -3.89
CA LYS A 330 15.96 12.46 -4.73
C LYS A 330 17.01 11.71 -3.91
N SER A 331 16.57 10.73 -3.13
CA SER A 331 17.40 9.92 -2.24
C SER A 331 17.49 8.47 -2.70
N LYS A 332 18.26 7.64 -1.99
CA LYS A 332 18.29 6.19 -2.18
C LYS A 332 16.93 5.59 -1.76
N PRO A 333 16.37 4.63 -2.51
CA PRO A 333 15.09 4.00 -2.16
C PRO A 333 15.20 3.15 -0.91
N SER A 334 14.13 3.16 -0.12
CA SER A 334 13.91 2.19 0.95
C SER A 334 13.47 0.87 0.34
N SER A 335 14.21 -0.22 0.62
CA SER A 335 13.84 -1.56 0.18
C SER A 335 12.52 -1.97 0.81
N SER A 336 11.69 -2.69 0.06
CA SER A 336 10.48 -3.31 0.62
C SER A 336 10.77 -4.57 1.45
N ASP A 337 11.92 -5.22 1.29
CA ASP A 337 12.29 -6.46 1.98
C ASP A 337 11.13 -7.48 2.02
N PHE A 338 10.65 -7.86 3.21
CA PHE A 338 9.48 -8.71 3.40
C PHE A 338 8.20 -8.17 2.72
N TYR A 339 8.01 -6.85 2.68
CA TYR A 339 6.85 -6.21 2.05
C TYR A 339 6.79 -6.42 0.54
N HIS A 340 7.85 -6.90 -0.12
CA HIS A 340 7.74 -7.32 -1.51
C HIS A 340 6.69 -8.43 -1.69
N SER A 341 6.63 -9.40 -0.77
CA SER A 341 5.57 -10.42 -0.76
C SER A 341 4.19 -9.78 -0.60
N VAL A 342 4.07 -8.81 0.31
CA VAL A 342 2.82 -8.07 0.55
C VAL A 342 2.39 -7.28 -0.70
N HIS A 343 3.31 -6.63 -1.40
CA HIS A 343 3.04 -5.92 -2.65
C HIS A 343 2.52 -6.87 -3.74
N ILE A 344 3.09 -8.07 -3.86
CA ILE A 344 2.62 -9.11 -4.79
C ILE A 344 1.18 -9.53 -4.44
N GLU A 345 0.89 -9.82 -3.17
CA GLU A 345 -0.46 -10.19 -2.70
C GLU A 345 -1.47 -9.06 -2.94
N GLN A 346 -1.03 -7.82 -2.75
CA GLN A 346 -1.83 -6.63 -2.99
C GLN A 346 -2.16 -6.43 -4.47
N MET A 347 -1.21 -6.63 -5.38
CA MET A 347 -1.53 -6.62 -6.81
C MET A 347 -2.48 -7.76 -7.19
N ASN A 348 -2.35 -8.92 -6.53
CA ASN A 348 -3.24 -10.05 -6.75
C ASN A 348 -4.69 -9.75 -6.30
N VAL A 349 -4.91 -9.19 -5.12
CA VAL A 349 -6.27 -8.84 -4.66
C VAL A 349 -6.88 -7.74 -5.52
N LEU A 350 -6.10 -6.74 -5.94
CA LEU A 350 -6.59 -5.69 -6.83
C LEU A 350 -7.03 -6.26 -8.18
N TYR A 351 -6.26 -7.21 -8.75
CA TYR A 351 -6.70 -7.95 -9.94
C TYR A 351 -7.99 -8.75 -9.68
N ASN A 352 -8.09 -9.43 -8.53
CA ASN A 352 -9.27 -10.23 -8.21
C ASN A 352 -10.54 -9.37 -8.10
N ILE A 353 -10.44 -8.17 -7.54
CA ILE A 353 -11.54 -7.21 -7.40
C ILE A 353 -11.90 -6.57 -8.74
N THR A 354 -10.90 -6.06 -9.47
CA THR A 354 -11.13 -5.17 -10.63
C THR A 354 -11.19 -5.92 -11.96
N LYS A 355 -10.61 -7.11 -12.02
CA LYS A 355 -10.31 -7.87 -13.26
C LYS A 355 -9.44 -7.09 -14.26
N ASP A 356 -8.80 -6.00 -13.83
CA ASP A 356 -7.91 -5.21 -14.67
C ASP A 356 -6.54 -5.89 -14.77
N HIS A 357 -6.21 -6.34 -15.99
CA HIS A 357 -4.95 -7.02 -16.29
C HIS A 357 -3.71 -6.17 -15.99
N TYR A 358 -3.84 -4.85 -15.84
CA TYR A 358 -2.75 -4.01 -15.35
C TYR A 358 -2.15 -4.53 -14.04
N PHE A 359 -2.98 -4.80 -13.03
CA PHE A 359 -2.50 -5.29 -11.73
C PHE A 359 -1.91 -6.69 -11.84
N LYS A 360 -2.50 -7.56 -12.68
CA LYS A 360 -1.94 -8.88 -12.96
C LYS A 360 -0.55 -8.79 -13.59
N ASN A 361 -0.35 -7.90 -14.54
CA ASN A 361 0.93 -7.74 -15.24
C ASN A 361 2.01 -7.21 -14.28
N ILE A 362 1.68 -6.24 -13.42
CA ILE A 362 2.60 -5.75 -12.38
C ILE A 362 2.91 -6.86 -11.36
N ARG A 363 1.90 -7.61 -10.90
CA ARG A 363 2.09 -8.77 -10.01
C ARG A 363 3.07 -9.78 -10.62
N ASP A 364 2.83 -10.20 -11.85
CA ASP A 364 3.63 -11.23 -12.51
C ASP A 364 5.07 -10.75 -12.77
N MET A 365 5.24 -9.46 -13.05
CA MET A 365 6.55 -8.81 -13.16
C MET A 365 7.29 -8.84 -11.82
N TRP A 366 6.66 -8.43 -10.71
CA TRP A 366 7.29 -8.49 -9.38
C TRP A 366 7.58 -9.92 -8.92
N ILE A 367 6.69 -10.88 -9.23
CA ILE A 367 6.98 -12.31 -9.01
C ILE A 367 8.26 -12.74 -9.73
N SER A 368 8.48 -12.28 -10.96
CA SER A 368 9.66 -12.68 -11.74
C SER A 368 10.99 -12.23 -11.11
N TYR A 369 10.96 -11.25 -10.21
CA TYR A 369 12.15 -10.73 -9.54
C TYR A 369 12.68 -11.63 -8.43
N VAL A 370 11.81 -12.48 -7.87
CA VAL A 370 12.12 -13.37 -6.73
C VAL A 370 11.88 -14.84 -7.07
N ARG A 371 11.61 -15.16 -8.34
CA ARG A 371 11.46 -16.53 -8.83
C ARG A 371 12.83 -17.11 -9.12
N GLU A 372 13.15 -18.25 -8.50
CA GLU A 372 14.35 -19.04 -8.79
C GLU A 372 14.29 -19.66 -10.20
#